data_AF-A0A345IMS9-F1
#
_entry.id   AF-A0A345IMS9-F1
#
_cell.length_a   1.000
_cell.length_b   1.000
_cell.length_c   1.000
_cell.angle_alpha   90.00
_cell.angle_beta   90.00
_cell.angle_gamma   90.00
#
_symmetry.space_group_name_H-M   'P 1'
#
loop_
_entity.id
_entity.type
_entity.pdbx_description
1 polymer ?
#
loop_
_entity_poly.entity_id
_entity_poly.type
_entity_poly.pdbx_seq_one_letter_code
_entity_poly.pdbx_strand_id
1 'polypeptide(L)'
;MRRLPALLLLALLPSCAPALLSPDPQARTIHGVRVSYQLAVDLPPGKVASAQRLGDRCLIRVHPEHANAFILAHELAHCLDQGRSKTFGNAGCVWRSYACDPAEGYADTYARLTYDRSGLRRDVLGWPGESPTTDLPPHPDEVTPEVIRQLQ
;
A
#
# COMPACT_ATOMS: atom_id res chain seq x y z
N MET A 1 -22.65 37.26 46.08
CA MET A 1 -22.12 36.88 44.76
C MET A 1 -21.32 35.58 44.91
N ARG A 2 -21.90 34.43 44.54
CA ARG A 2 -21.25 33.10 44.64
C ARG A 2 -20.56 32.80 43.31
N ARG A 3 -19.24 32.57 43.33
CA ARG A 3 -18.45 32.14 42.16
C ARG A 3 -18.55 30.62 42.04
N LEU A 4 -19.16 30.12 40.95
CA LEU A 4 -19.08 28.71 40.57
C LEU A 4 -17.71 28.42 39.93
N PRO A 5 -17.03 27.31 40.28
CA PRO A 5 -15.72 26.97 39.72
C PRO A 5 -15.86 26.39 38.30
N ALA A 6 -15.12 26.99 37.36
CA ALA A 6 -15.08 26.66 35.94
C ALA A 6 -14.26 25.38 35.64
N LEU A 7 -14.58 24.26 36.29
CA LEU A 7 -13.75 23.04 36.25
C LEU A 7 -14.44 21.80 35.65
N LEU A 8 -15.62 21.95 35.04
CA LEU A 8 -16.42 20.81 34.57
C LEU A 8 -16.77 20.81 33.06
N LEU A 9 -15.99 21.51 32.23
CA LEU A 9 -16.30 21.67 30.79
C LEU A 9 -15.24 21.10 29.82
N LEU A 10 -14.38 20.20 30.31
CA LEU A 10 -13.39 19.50 29.46
C LEU A 10 -13.69 18.01 29.20
N ALA A 11 -14.81 17.47 29.70
CA ALA A 11 -15.14 16.04 29.58
C ALA A 11 -16.08 15.68 28.41
N LEU A 12 -16.42 16.63 27.53
CA LEU A 12 -17.40 16.44 26.44
C LEU A 12 -16.83 16.75 25.05
N LEU A 13 -15.51 16.63 24.85
CA LEU A 13 -15.01 16.48 23.50
C LEU A 13 -15.35 15.06 23.06
N PRO A 14 -16.29 14.83 22.12
CA PRO A 14 -16.42 13.53 21.51
C PRO A 14 -15.05 13.19 20.95
N SER A 15 -14.46 12.11 21.45
CA SER A 15 -13.24 11.55 20.90
C SER A 15 -13.57 11.10 19.48
N CYS A 16 -13.49 12.02 18.53
CA CYS A 16 -13.40 11.73 17.11
C CYS A 16 -12.01 11.13 16.86
N ALA A 17 -11.68 10.05 17.57
CA ALA A 17 -10.59 9.18 17.16
C ALA A 17 -11.10 8.54 15.86
N PRO A 18 -10.51 8.88 14.70
CA PRO A 18 -10.95 8.30 13.44
C PRO A 18 -10.85 6.77 13.55
N ALA A 19 -11.85 6.07 13.00
CA ALA A 19 -11.93 4.60 12.95
C ALA A 19 -10.72 3.89 12.28
N LEU A 20 -9.70 4.66 11.88
CA LEU A 20 -8.41 4.22 11.35
C LEU A 20 -7.60 3.32 12.30
N LEU A 21 -7.91 3.29 13.60
CA LEU A 21 -7.17 2.51 14.59
C LEU A 21 -7.75 1.12 14.88
N SER A 22 -8.96 0.82 14.42
CA SER A 22 -9.54 -0.51 14.65
C SER A 22 -8.64 -1.60 14.02
N PRO A 23 -8.41 -2.73 14.70
CA PRO A 23 -7.72 -3.86 14.09
C PRO A 23 -8.58 -4.34 12.92
N ASP A 24 -8.04 -4.26 11.71
CA ASP A 24 -8.64 -4.91 10.56
C ASP A 24 -8.35 -6.41 10.68
N PRO A 25 -9.39 -7.27 10.83
CA PRO A 25 -9.22 -8.71 10.97
C PRO A 25 -8.78 -9.37 9.66
N GLN A 26 -8.90 -8.69 8.53
CA GLN A 26 -8.46 -9.18 7.22
C GLN A 26 -7.04 -8.74 6.87
N ALA A 27 -6.41 -7.91 7.71
CA ALA A 27 -5.04 -7.47 7.49
C ALA A 27 -4.06 -8.65 7.42
N ARG A 28 -3.08 -8.56 6.53
CA ARG A 28 -2.03 -9.56 6.35
C ARG A 28 -0.65 -8.95 6.59
N THR A 29 0.24 -9.69 7.25
CA THR A 29 1.62 -9.27 7.39
C THR A 29 2.41 -9.75 6.18
N ILE A 30 2.95 -8.81 5.40
CA ILE A 30 3.78 -9.08 4.22
C ILE A 30 5.12 -8.40 4.44
N HIS A 31 6.20 -9.18 4.45
CA HIS A 31 7.57 -8.68 4.68
C HIS A 31 7.68 -7.76 5.91
N GLY A 32 6.98 -8.13 6.99
CA GLY A 32 6.98 -7.37 8.25
C GLY A 32 6.06 -6.13 8.28
N VAL A 33 5.31 -5.85 7.21
CA VAL A 33 4.33 -4.75 7.16
C VAL A 33 2.92 -5.32 7.24
N ARG A 34 2.09 -4.81 8.16
CA ARG A 34 0.68 -5.18 8.27
C ARG A 34 -0.16 -4.40 7.25
N VAL A 35 -0.55 -5.08 6.17
CA VAL A 35 -1.28 -4.51 5.03
C VAL A 35 -2.77 -4.76 5.20
N SER A 36 -3.56 -3.70 5.02
CA SER A 36 -5.01 -3.70 4.98
C SER A 36 -5.48 -3.18 3.63
N TYR A 37 -6.53 -3.78 3.09
CA TYR A 37 -7.15 -3.34 1.84
C TYR A 37 -8.53 -2.75 2.09
N GLN A 38 -8.83 -1.64 1.41
CA GLN A 38 -10.15 -1.01 1.45
C GLN A 38 -10.62 -0.73 0.03
N LEU A 39 -11.80 -1.22 -0.30
CA LEU A 39 -12.50 -0.80 -1.51
C LEU A 39 -12.98 0.65 -1.33
N ALA A 40 -12.62 1.53 -2.26
CA ALA A 40 -12.94 2.95 -2.20
C ALA A 40 -13.35 3.49 -3.57
N VAL A 41 -14.53 4.11 -3.66
CA VAL A 41 -15.02 4.79 -4.87
C VAL A 41 -14.68 6.28 -4.89
N ASP A 42 -14.20 6.80 -3.76
CA ASP A 42 -13.86 8.19 -3.49
C ASP A 42 -12.34 8.39 -3.37
N LEU A 43 -11.63 7.98 -4.41
CA LEU A 43 -10.19 8.19 -4.52
C LEU A 43 -9.85 9.60 -5.05
N PRO A 44 -8.63 10.11 -4.80
CA PRO A 44 -8.19 11.38 -5.39
C PRO A 44 -8.38 11.40 -6.91
N PRO A 45 -8.70 12.56 -7.52
CA PRO A 45 -8.88 12.67 -8.97
C PRO A 45 -7.71 12.08 -9.76
N GLY A 46 -8.03 11.23 -10.73
CA GLY A 46 -7.02 10.57 -11.58
C GLY A 46 -6.31 9.36 -10.97
N LYS A 47 -6.70 8.92 -9.76
CA LYS A 47 -6.16 7.72 -9.11
C LYS A 47 -7.19 6.59 -9.09
N VAL A 48 -6.72 5.37 -9.36
CA VAL A 48 -7.52 4.13 -9.25
C VAL A 48 -7.17 3.32 -8.00
N ALA A 49 -6.06 3.66 -7.36
CA ALA A 49 -5.64 3.12 -6.07
C ALA A 49 -4.69 4.12 -5.36
N SER A 50 -4.43 3.87 -4.08
CA SER A 50 -3.45 4.60 -3.28
C SER A 50 -3.01 3.80 -2.07
N ALA A 51 -1.72 3.80 -1.78
CA ALA A 51 -1.15 3.30 -0.53
C ALA A 51 -0.87 4.42 0.48
N GLN A 52 -1.12 4.14 1.77
CA GLN A 52 -0.76 5.01 2.88
C GLN A 52 -0.09 4.21 3.99
N ARG A 53 1.19 4.49 4.24
CA ARG A 53 1.95 3.88 5.33
C ARG A 53 1.75 4.64 6.65
N LEU A 54 1.46 3.91 7.72
CA LEU A 54 1.25 4.39 9.08
C LEU A 54 2.05 3.50 10.06
N GLY A 55 3.35 3.78 10.18
CA GLY A 55 4.26 2.98 11.00
C GLY A 55 4.57 1.60 10.39
N ASP A 56 4.22 0.55 11.12
CA ASP A 56 4.29 -0.86 10.71
C ASP A 56 3.03 -1.31 9.93
N ARG A 57 2.03 -0.43 9.80
CA ARG A 57 0.79 -0.69 9.06
C ARG A 57 0.80 0.02 7.71
N CYS A 58 0.10 -0.54 6.74
CA CYS A 58 -0.20 0.11 5.48
C CYS A 58 -1.67 -0.10 5.11
N LEU A 59 -2.32 0.97 4.67
CA LEU A 59 -3.66 0.93 4.10
C LEU A 59 -3.56 1.11 2.58
N ILE A 60 -4.05 0.14 1.82
CA ILE A 60 -4.21 0.23 0.37
C ILE A 60 -5.68 0.45 0.08
N ARG A 61 -6.02 1.61 -0.49
CA ARG A 61 -7.35 1.91 -1.01
C ARG A 61 -7.35 1.66 -2.51
N VAL A 62 -8.35 0.94 -3.03
CA VAL A 62 -8.44 0.61 -4.45
C VAL A 62 -9.87 0.70 -4.95
N HIS A 63 -10.05 1.21 -6.16
CA HIS A 63 -11.35 1.24 -6.81
C HIS A 63 -11.77 -0.20 -7.16
N PRO A 64 -13.03 -0.62 -6.90
CA PRO A 64 -13.47 -2.00 -7.12
C PRO A 64 -13.20 -2.53 -8.54
N GLU A 65 -13.43 -1.71 -9.55
CA GLU A 65 -13.23 -2.08 -10.97
C GLU A 65 -11.75 -2.23 -11.37
N HIS A 66 -10.82 -1.79 -10.50
CA HIS A 66 -9.39 -1.77 -10.76
C HIS A 66 -8.60 -2.66 -9.79
N ALA A 67 -9.25 -3.45 -8.93
CA ALA A 67 -8.61 -4.32 -7.93
C ALA A 67 -7.98 -5.59 -8.54
N ASN A 68 -7.09 -5.42 -9.52
CA ASN A 68 -6.33 -6.51 -10.16
C ASN A 68 -4.93 -6.68 -9.53
N ALA A 69 -4.30 -7.82 -9.75
CA ALA A 69 -3.01 -8.17 -9.15
C ALA A 69 -1.90 -7.14 -9.41
N PHE A 70 -1.86 -6.55 -10.61
CA PHE A 70 -0.80 -5.58 -10.96
C PHE A 70 -0.95 -4.28 -10.18
N ILE A 71 -2.17 -3.74 -10.08
CA ILE A 71 -2.46 -2.53 -9.29
C ILE A 71 -2.21 -2.79 -7.80
N LEU A 72 -2.68 -3.93 -7.29
CA LEU A 72 -2.47 -4.29 -5.88
C LEU A 72 -0.98 -4.45 -5.56
N ALA A 73 -0.20 -5.09 -6.43
CA ALA A 73 1.23 -5.25 -6.23
C ALA A 73 1.97 -3.90 -6.31
N HIS A 74 1.56 -3.00 -7.21
CA HIS A 74 2.11 -1.66 -7.31
C HIS A 74 1.88 -0.88 -6.01
N GLU A 75 0.66 -0.86 -5.47
CA GLU A 75 0.39 -0.17 -4.20
C GLU A 75 1.07 -0.83 -3.00
N LEU A 76 1.15 -2.16 -2.99
CA LEU A 76 1.92 -2.89 -1.99
C LEU A 76 3.40 -2.49 -2.01
N ALA A 77 3.97 -2.26 -3.20
CA ALA A 77 5.34 -1.80 -3.30
C ALA A 77 5.56 -0.46 -2.60
N HIS A 78 4.64 0.51 -2.76
CA HIS A 78 4.69 1.79 -2.02
C HIS A 78 4.66 1.56 -0.51
N CYS A 79 3.89 0.58 -0.03
CA CYS A 79 3.92 0.19 1.38
C CYS A 79 5.28 -0.37 1.80
N LEU A 80 5.91 -1.19 0.96
CA LEU A 80 7.13 -1.94 1.28
C LEU A 80 8.43 -1.16 1.00
N ASP A 81 8.36 -0.05 0.27
CA ASP A 81 9.51 0.72 -0.21
C ASP A 81 10.54 1.00 0.90
N GLN A 82 10.12 1.65 2.00
CA GLN A 82 11.02 2.07 3.10
C GLN A 82 12.28 2.83 2.62
N GLY A 83 12.19 3.51 1.48
CA GLY A 83 13.27 4.32 0.89
C GLY A 83 14.18 3.57 -0.08
N ARG A 84 13.87 2.33 -0.48
CA ARG A 84 14.57 1.60 -1.53
C ARG A 84 14.49 2.31 -2.89
N SER A 85 13.36 2.94 -3.18
CA SER A 85 13.11 3.75 -4.37
C SER A 85 14.12 4.89 -4.57
N LYS A 86 14.82 5.33 -3.52
CA LYS A 86 15.83 6.40 -3.64
C LYS A 86 16.99 6.03 -4.57
N THR A 87 17.29 4.74 -4.71
CA THR A 87 18.35 4.27 -5.62
C THR A 87 17.84 4.05 -7.04
N PHE A 88 16.52 4.13 -7.27
CA PHE A 88 15.90 3.81 -8.55
C PHE A 88 16.14 4.88 -9.62
N GLY A 89 16.33 6.13 -9.22
CA GLY A 89 16.51 7.26 -10.14
C GLY A 89 15.42 7.27 -11.22
N ASN A 90 15.83 7.35 -12.48
CA ASN A 90 14.93 7.30 -13.63
C ASN A 90 14.87 5.92 -14.31
N ALA A 91 15.37 4.86 -13.67
CA ALA A 91 15.46 3.53 -14.30
C ALA A 91 14.08 2.99 -14.72
N GLY A 92 13.03 3.31 -13.97
CA GLY A 92 11.64 2.92 -14.26
C GLY A 92 11.04 3.59 -15.50
N CYS A 93 11.68 4.60 -16.11
CA CYS A 93 11.20 5.25 -17.34
C CYS A 93 10.92 4.28 -18.49
N VAL A 94 11.56 3.10 -18.48
CA VAL A 94 11.35 2.04 -19.47
C VAL A 94 9.92 1.47 -19.45
N TRP A 95 9.20 1.60 -18.33
CA TRP A 95 7.86 1.08 -18.19
C TRP A 95 6.82 2.04 -18.74
N ARG A 96 6.98 3.34 -18.43
CA ARG A 96 6.12 4.45 -18.83
C ARG A 96 6.69 5.78 -18.33
N SER A 97 6.24 6.88 -18.91
CA SER A 97 6.72 8.23 -18.58
C SER A 97 6.59 8.59 -17.10
N TYR A 98 5.50 8.19 -16.43
CA TYR A 98 5.33 8.52 -15.01
C TYR A 98 6.24 7.69 -14.09
N ALA A 99 6.68 6.50 -14.54
CA ALA A 99 7.60 5.63 -13.80
C ALA A 99 9.05 6.15 -13.82
N CYS A 100 9.28 7.31 -14.44
CA CYS A 100 10.49 8.09 -14.25
C CYS A 100 10.60 8.70 -12.84
N ASP A 101 9.49 8.84 -12.11
CA ASP A 101 9.54 9.09 -10.67
C ASP A 101 10.10 7.84 -9.97
N PRO A 102 11.11 7.96 -9.07
CA PRO A 102 11.75 6.79 -8.49
C PRO A 102 10.82 5.87 -7.69
N ALA A 103 9.82 6.43 -6.98
CA ALA A 103 8.88 5.63 -6.22
C ALA A 103 7.93 4.87 -7.14
N GLU A 104 7.44 5.53 -8.18
CA GLU A 104 6.59 4.91 -9.21
C GLU A 104 7.36 3.85 -10.02
N GLY A 105 8.63 4.10 -10.35
CA GLY A 105 9.50 3.15 -11.04
C GLY A 105 9.79 1.90 -10.22
N TYR A 106 10.07 2.06 -8.93
CA TYR A 106 10.20 0.96 -7.99
C TYR A 106 8.89 0.15 -7.91
N ALA A 107 7.75 0.82 -7.76
CA ALA A 107 6.46 0.16 -7.63
C ALA A 107 6.04 -0.62 -8.88
N ASP A 108 6.27 -0.05 -10.07
CA ASP A 108 6.04 -0.74 -11.34
C ASP A 108 6.94 -1.96 -11.52
N THR A 109 8.21 -1.86 -11.11
CA THR A 109 9.14 -2.97 -11.20
C THR A 109 8.75 -4.09 -10.23
N TYR A 110 8.35 -3.75 -8.99
CA TYR A 110 7.81 -4.70 -8.03
C TYR A 110 6.57 -5.42 -8.56
N ALA A 111 5.64 -4.70 -9.16
CA ALA A 111 4.42 -5.28 -9.74
C ALA A 111 4.73 -6.27 -10.87
N ARG A 112 5.69 -5.93 -11.74
CA ARG A 112 6.16 -6.82 -12.80
C ARG A 112 6.87 -8.06 -12.26
N LEU A 113 7.76 -7.89 -11.29
CA LEU A 113 8.45 -9.02 -10.65
C LEU A 113 7.46 -9.95 -9.93
N THR A 114 6.42 -9.38 -9.33
CA THR A 114 5.33 -10.16 -8.71
C THR A 114 4.57 -10.94 -9.78
N TYR A 115 4.20 -10.29 -10.88
CA TYR A 115 3.48 -10.92 -11.98
C TYR A 115 4.31 -12.05 -12.63
N ASP A 116 5.61 -11.85 -12.82
CA ASP A 116 6.51 -12.88 -13.37
C ASP A 116 6.54 -14.14 -12.48
N ARG A 117 6.57 -13.97 -11.15
CA ARG A 117 6.65 -15.10 -10.20
C ARG A 117 5.31 -15.77 -9.93
N SER A 118 4.24 -14.99 -9.85
CA SER A 118 2.95 -15.45 -9.29
C SER A 118 1.78 -15.25 -10.25
N GLY A 119 2.00 -14.68 -11.44
CA GLY A 119 0.96 -14.38 -12.42
C GLY A 119 -0.08 -13.40 -11.87
N LEU A 120 -1.35 -13.73 -12.09
CA LEU A 120 -2.51 -12.92 -11.67
C LEU A 120 -2.99 -13.21 -10.24
N ARG A 121 -2.20 -13.95 -9.45
CA ARG A 121 -2.56 -14.32 -8.09
C ARG A 121 -2.64 -13.10 -7.17
N ARG A 122 -3.80 -12.91 -6.54
CA ARG A 122 -4.02 -11.85 -5.53
C ARG A 122 -3.89 -12.35 -4.10
N ASP A 123 -3.97 -13.66 -3.88
CA ASP A 123 -3.79 -14.29 -2.57
C ASP A 123 -2.39 -14.03 -2.01
N VAL A 124 -1.35 -14.07 -2.86
CA VAL A 124 0.03 -13.73 -2.48
C VAL A 124 0.19 -12.27 -2.06
N LEU A 125 -0.71 -11.39 -2.48
CA LEU A 125 -0.73 -9.98 -2.10
C LEU A 125 -1.54 -9.74 -0.82
N GLY A 126 -2.10 -10.80 -0.22
CA GLY A 126 -2.96 -10.69 0.95
C GLY A 126 -4.33 -10.08 0.65
N TRP A 127 -4.79 -10.14 -0.61
CA TRP A 127 -6.09 -9.59 -0.99
C TRP A 127 -7.24 -10.31 -0.24
N PRO A 128 -8.20 -9.57 0.36
CA PRO A 128 -9.32 -10.20 1.07
C PRO A 128 -10.24 -11.00 0.14
N GLY A 129 -10.75 -12.12 0.65
CA GLY A 129 -11.67 -13.00 -0.06
C GLY A 129 -11.00 -14.11 -0.88
N GLU A 130 -9.68 -14.05 -1.06
CA GLU A 130 -8.91 -15.16 -1.64
C GLU A 130 -8.62 -16.25 -0.59
N SER A 131 -8.36 -17.47 -1.06
CA SER A 131 -7.91 -18.56 -0.18
C SER A 131 -6.58 -18.21 0.49
N PRO A 132 -6.39 -18.53 1.78
CA PRO A 132 -5.11 -18.31 2.46
C PRO A 132 -3.97 -19.03 1.73
N THR A 133 -2.83 -18.36 1.62
CA THR A 133 -1.59 -18.91 1.06
C THR A 133 -0.41 -18.65 2.00
N THR A 134 0.61 -19.50 1.92
CA THR A 134 1.92 -19.30 2.56
C THR A 134 2.95 -18.69 1.61
N ASP A 135 2.63 -18.61 0.32
CA ASP A 135 3.48 -17.96 -0.66
C ASP A 135 3.57 -16.46 -0.37
N LEU A 136 4.74 -15.88 -0.62
CA LEU A 136 4.99 -14.45 -0.46
C LEU A 136 5.27 -13.81 -1.82
N PRO A 137 4.90 -12.53 -2.00
CA PRO A 137 5.33 -11.78 -3.17
C PRO A 137 6.85 -11.53 -3.06
N PRO A 138 7.53 -11.03 -4.12
CA PRO A 138 8.95 -10.71 -4.06
C PRO A 138 9.32 -9.90 -2.82
N HIS A 139 10.48 -10.21 -2.24
CA HIS A 139 11.04 -9.41 -1.16
C HIS A 139 11.40 -8.02 -1.72
N PRO A 140 11.12 -6.92 -1.01
CA PRO A 140 11.34 -5.57 -1.54
C PRO A 140 12.81 -5.27 -1.88
N ASP A 141 13.77 -5.94 -1.23
CA ASP A 141 15.20 -5.81 -1.56
C ASP A 141 15.59 -6.41 -2.93
N GLU A 142 14.71 -7.23 -3.53
CA GLU A 142 14.95 -7.82 -4.86
C GLU A 142 14.63 -6.83 -5.99
N VAL A 143 13.96 -5.71 -5.68
CA VAL A 143 13.57 -4.72 -6.67
C VAL A 143 14.66 -3.68 -6.81
N THR A 144 15.50 -3.87 -7.81
CA THR A 144 16.60 -2.97 -8.17
C THR A 144 16.51 -2.51 -9.63
N PRO A 145 17.16 -1.41 -10.03
CA PRO A 145 17.25 -1.01 -11.43
C PRO A 145 17.76 -2.11 -12.37
N GLU A 146 18.65 -2.99 -11.90
CA GLU A 146 19.23 -4.06 -12.71
C GLU A 146 18.21 -5.13 -13.08
N VAL A 147 17.22 -5.40 -12.21
CA VAL A 147 16.19 -6.42 -12.44
C VAL A 147 15.29 -6.06 -13.62
N ILE A 148 15.16 -4.78 -13.96
CA ILE A 148 14.35 -4.29 -15.08
C ILE A 148 14.70 -5.00 -16.38
N ARG A 149 15.99 -5.23 -16.65
CA ARG A 149 16.45 -5.88 -17.88
C ARG A 149 16.02 -7.34 -18.01
N GLN A 150 15.64 -7.98 -16.90
CA GLN A 150 15.15 -9.36 -16.88
C GLN A 150 13.63 -9.44 -17.11
N LEU A 151 12.93 -8.31 -16.97
CA LEU A 151 11.47 -8.21 -17.03
C LEU A 151 10.96 -7.56 -18.34
N GLN A 152 11.87 -7.35 -19.30
CA GLN A 152 11.59 -6.85 -20.66
C GLN A 152 11.52 -8.01 -21.65
#